data_AF-A0A1P8MT33-F1
#
_entry.id   AF-A0A1P8MT33-F1
#
_cell.length_a   1.000
_cell.length_b   1.000
_cell.length_c   1.000
_cell.angle_alpha   90.00
_cell.angle_beta   90.00
_cell.angle_gamma   90.00
#
_symmetry.space_group_name_H-M   'P 1'
#
loop_
_entity.id
_entity.type
_entity.pdbx_description
1 polymer ?
#
loop_
_entity_poly.entity_id
_entity_poly.type
_entity_poly.pdbx_seq_one_letter_code
_entity_poly.pdbx_strand_id
1 'polypeptide(L)'
;MTEAMRLLLKGCLMAALLVYCGPSSGQGATLPRADIVSCVRAVNDLDDIMWTKMRSHCLVIAGSHCEAPVSGPILDCLADITRDMTMYVASALPHLPDTVEADGFRRLSYLSIVERLRAPDDAQARCMSQHSKAFDQSICLSVAAFGRLIDVFTVARYANVTLP
;
A
#
# COMPACT_ATOMS: atom_id res chain seq x y z
N MET A 1 -9.23 0.93 -54.37
CA MET A 1 -8.30 1.56 -53.40
C MET A 1 -6.96 0.84 -53.56
N THR A 2 -5.99 1.49 -54.20
CA THR A 2 -4.78 0.85 -54.74
C THR A 2 -3.70 0.65 -53.68
N GLU A 3 -2.87 -0.39 -53.83
CA GLU A 3 -1.81 -0.76 -52.87
C GLU A 3 -0.82 0.38 -52.57
N ALA A 4 -0.61 1.28 -53.53
CA ALA A 4 0.19 2.49 -53.37
C ALA A 4 -0.29 3.40 -52.21
N MET A 5 -1.60 3.44 -51.94
CA MET A 5 -2.17 4.27 -50.88
C MET A 5 -1.98 3.65 -49.48
N ARG A 6 -1.78 2.34 -49.39
CA ARG A 6 -1.49 1.63 -48.12
C ARG A 6 -0.04 1.81 -47.66
N LEU A 7 0.90 1.98 -48.60
CA LEU A 7 2.31 2.20 -48.30
C LEU A 7 2.59 3.62 -47.78
N LEU A 8 1.94 4.63 -48.33
CA LEU A 8 2.06 6.02 -47.87
C LEU A 8 1.53 6.22 -46.44
N LEU A 9 0.43 5.53 -46.08
CA LEU A 9 -0.15 5.63 -44.74
C LEU A 9 0.75 5.02 -43.65
N LYS A 10 1.46 3.93 -43.96
CA LYS A 10 2.41 3.30 -43.03
C LYS A 10 3.68 4.13 -42.83
N GLY A 11 4.14 4.84 -43.87
CA GLY A 11 5.30 5.72 -43.79
C GLY A 11 5.06 6.93 -42.86
N CYS A 12 3.90 7.57 -42.96
CA CYS A 12 3.58 8.74 -42.12
C CYS A 12 3.38 8.38 -40.63
N LEU A 13 2.88 7.18 -40.32
CA LEU A 13 2.70 6.73 -38.93
C LEU A 13 4.04 6.48 -38.21
N MET A 14 5.07 6.04 -38.92
CA MET A 14 6.40 5.83 -38.32
C MET A 14 7.15 7.14 -38.06
N ALA A 15 6.93 8.17 -38.89
CA ALA A 15 7.54 9.49 -38.68
C ALA A 15 6.93 10.24 -37.48
N ALA A 16 5.63 10.05 -37.20
CA ALA A 16 4.97 10.66 -36.04
C ALA A 16 5.46 10.10 -34.69
N LEU A 17 5.93 8.83 -34.67
CA LEU A 17 6.50 8.20 -33.47
C LEU A 17 7.93 8.66 -33.16
N LEU A 18 8.68 9.17 -34.15
CA LEU A 18 10.07 9.60 -33.94
C LEU A 18 10.21 11.05 -33.47
N VAL A 19 9.17 11.88 -33.61
CA VAL A 19 9.19 13.29 -33.18
C VAL A 19 8.80 13.47 -31.70
N TYR A 20 8.28 12.43 -31.04
CA TYR A 20 7.97 12.46 -29.60
C TYR A 20 9.13 12.00 -28.68
N CYS A 21 10.29 11.64 -29.23
CA CYS A 21 11.53 11.44 -28.48
C CYS A 21 12.37 12.74 -28.44
N GLY A 22 11.77 13.83 -27.97
CA GLY A 22 12.58 14.92 -27.45
C GLY A 22 13.32 14.41 -26.21
N PRO A 23 14.62 14.71 -26.02
CA PRO A 23 15.27 14.47 -24.74
C PRO A 23 14.53 15.35 -23.72
N SER A 24 13.67 14.72 -22.91
CA SER A 24 13.17 15.38 -21.71
C SER A 24 14.39 15.73 -20.89
N SER A 25 14.68 17.02 -20.83
CA SER A 25 15.70 17.56 -19.94
C SER A 25 15.27 17.14 -18.54
N GLY A 26 15.93 16.12 -17.99
CA GLY A 26 15.59 15.49 -16.74
C GLY A 26 15.73 16.47 -15.59
N GLN A 27 14.65 17.23 -15.33
CA GLN A 27 14.36 17.73 -14.00
C GLN A 27 14.37 16.49 -13.09
N GLY A 28 15.25 16.47 -12.09
CA GLY A 28 15.49 15.33 -11.22
C GLY A 28 14.19 14.61 -10.89
N ALA A 29 13.99 13.45 -11.51
CA ALA A 29 12.74 12.71 -11.43
C ALA A 29 12.67 12.09 -10.03
N THR A 30 12.09 12.82 -9.09
CA THR A 30 11.64 12.25 -7.83
C THR A 30 10.48 11.32 -8.16
N LEU A 31 10.63 10.02 -7.88
CA LEU A 31 9.49 9.12 -7.96
C LEU A 31 8.44 9.58 -6.94
N PRO A 32 7.14 9.52 -7.27
CA PRO A 32 6.10 9.82 -6.29
C PRO A 32 6.21 8.83 -5.13
N ARG A 33 6.17 9.35 -3.90
CA ARG A 33 6.21 8.56 -2.65
C ARG A 33 5.23 7.39 -2.72
N ALA A 34 5.69 6.21 -2.32
CA ALA A 34 4.83 5.04 -2.20
C ALA A 34 3.71 5.29 -1.19
N ASP A 35 2.46 5.14 -1.63
CA ASP A 35 1.26 5.24 -0.79
C ASP A 35 0.66 3.84 -0.59
N ILE A 36 1.06 3.19 0.50
CA ILE A 36 0.55 1.86 0.87
C ILE A 36 -0.95 1.91 1.14
N VAL A 37 -1.45 2.97 1.79
CA VAL A 37 -2.85 3.07 2.20
C VAL A 37 -3.74 3.11 0.96
N SER A 38 -3.40 3.94 -0.02
CA SER A 38 -4.11 4.00 -1.30
C SER A 38 -4.00 2.69 -2.07
N CYS A 39 -2.84 2.01 -2.05
CA CYS A 39 -2.70 0.70 -2.69
C CYS A 39 -3.63 -0.35 -2.07
N VAL A 40 -3.66 -0.47 -0.73
CA VAL A 40 -4.51 -1.44 -0.03
C VAL A 40 -5.99 -1.11 -0.23
N ARG A 41 -6.35 0.18 -0.23
CA ARG A 41 -7.72 0.64 -0.53
C ARG A 41 -8.13 0.26 -1.96
N ALA A 42 -7.27 0.47 -2.95
CA ALA A 42 -7.57 0.20 -4.36
C ALA A 42 -7.86 -1.30 -4.62
N VAL A 43 -7.31 -2.19 -3.80
CA VAL A 43 -7.56 -3.63 -3.91
C VAL A 43 -8.70 -4.10 -2.99
N ASN A 44 -9.26 -3.22 -2.16
CA ASN A 44 -10.23 -3.57 -1.13
C ASN A 44 -11.58 -4.04 -1.69
N ASP A 45 -11.87 -3.85 -2.97
CA ASP A 45 -13.12 -4.33 -3.58
C ASP A 45 -12.96 -5.70 -4.27
N LEU A 46 -11.75 -6.26 -4.26
CA LEU A 46 -11.49 -7.59 -4.80
C LEU A 46 -12.11 -8.68 -3.91
N ASP A 47 -12.28 -9.87 -4.48
CA ASP A 47 -12.65 -11.07 -3.72
C ASP A 47 -11.59 -11.41 -2.66
N ASP A 48 -11.96 -12.18 -1.63
CA ASP A 48 -11.10 -12.43 -0.47
C ASP A 48 -9.74 -13.05 -0.84
N ILE A 49 -9.69 -13.92 -1.87
CA ILE A 49 -8.46 -14.59 -2.31
C ILE A 49 -7.55 -13.57 -2.99
N MET A 50 -8.09 -12.82 -3.95
CA MET A 50 -7.31 -11.84 -4.68
C MET A 50 -6.88 -10.67 -3.78
N TRP A 51 -7.76 -10.20 -2.90
CA TRP A 51 -7.43 -9.17 -1.93
C TRP A 51 -6.27 -9.61 -1.02
N THR A 52 -6.32 -10.85 -0.51
CA THR A 52 -5.26 -11.40 0.34
C THR A 52 -3.91 -11.44 -0.36
N LYS A 53 -3.89 -11.79 -1.66
CA LYS A 53 -2.69 -11.81 -2.47
C LYS A 53 -2.20 -10.41 -2.81
N MET A 54 -3.08 -9.52 -3.26
CA MET A 54 -2.71 -8.20 -3.76
C MET A 54 -2.29 -7.23 -2.64
N ARG A 55 -2.89 -7.34 -1.46
CA ARG A 55 -2.52 -6.48 -0.32
C ARG A 55 -1.04 -6.66 0.06
N SER A 56 -0.51 -7.89 0.07
CA SER A 56 0.90 -8.11 0.42
C SER A 56 1.86 -7.53 -0.62
N HIS A 57 1.46 -7.50 -1.90
CA HIS A 57 2.22 -6.82 -2.94
C HIS A 57 2.33 -5.31 -2.70
N CYS A 58 1.36 -4.66 -2.07
CA CYS A 58 1.45 -3.24 -1.71
C CYS A 58 2.66 -2.96 -0.80
N LEU A 59 2.90 -3.80 0.21
CA LEU A 59 4.04 -3.65 1.11
C LEU A 59 5.37 -3.90 0.37
N VAL A 60 5.43 -4.93 -0.47
CA VAL A 60 6.64 -5.25 -1.25
C VAL A 60 7.01 -4.11 -2.18
N ILE A 61 6.04 -3.57 -2.93
CA ILE A 61 6.26 -2.45 -3.86
C ILE A 61 6.76 -1.21 -3.10
N ALA A 62 6.15 -0.91 -1.95
CA ALA A 62 6.57 0.23 -1.14
C ALA A 62 7.98 0.05 -0.55
N GLY A 63 8.33 -1.16 -0.13
CA GLY A 63 9.69 -1.49 0.30
C GLY A 63 10.71 -1.31 -0.83
N SER A 64 10.43 -1.85 -2.03
CA SER A 64 11.29 -1.65 -3.21
C SER A 64 11.42 -0.18 -3.61
N HIS A 65 10.40 0.63 -3.34
CA HIS A 65 10.47 2.06 -3.56
C HIS A 65 11.46 2.74 -2.60
N CYS A 66 11.53 2.31 -1.33
CA CYS A 66 12.51 2.83 -0.38
C CYS A 66 13.95 2.40 -0.67
N GLU A 67 14.14 1.28 -1.38
CA GLU A 67 15.46 0.86 -1.88
C GLU A 67 15.91 1.65 -3.12
N ALA A 68 14.98 2.35 -3.79
CA ALA A 68 15.32 3.12 -4.97
C ALA A 68 16.19 4.35 -4.61
N PRO A 69 17.29 4.62 -5.35
CA PRO A 69 18.23 5.70 -5.03
C PRO A 69 17.63 7.12 -4.98
N VAL A 70 16.46 7.31 -5.58
CA VAL A 70 15.76 8.60 -5.71
C VAL A 70 14.83 8.90 -4.53
N SER A 71 14.62 7.95 -3.62
CA SER A 71 13.68 8.06 -2.51
C SER A 71 14.30 8.61 -1.22
N GLY A 72 15.57 9.00 -1.26
CA GLY A 72 16.33 9.47 -0.09
C GLY A 72 16.85 8.30 0.77
N PRO A 73 17.20 8.56 2.04
CA PRO A 73 17.66 7.51 2.95
C PRO A 73 16.58 6.46 3.21
N ILE A 74 16.93 5.18 3.05
CA ILE A 74 15.99 4.06 3.21
C ILE A 74 15.26 4.06 4.57
N LEU A 75 15.96 4.43 5.65
CA LEU A 75 15.38 4.46 7.00
C LEU A 75 14.30 5.55 7.13
N ASP A 76 14.53 6.71 6.51
CA ASP A 76 13.59 7.82 6.54
C ASP A 76 12.35 7.45 5.73
N CYS A 77 12.52 6.84 4.55
CA CYS A 77 11.42 6.34 3.74
C CYS A 77 10.56 5.29 4.47
N LEU A 78 11.19 4.31 5.13
CA LEU A 78 10.46 3.30 5.91
C LEU A 78 9.73 3.91 7.12
N ALA A 79 10.36 4.87 7.82
CA ALA A 79 9.73 5.59 8.92
C ALA A 79 8.50 6.37 8.45
N ASP A 80 8.58 6.96 7.27
CA ASP A 80 7.51 7.70 6.63
C ASP A 80 6.32 6.82 6.25
N ILE A 81 6.56 5.69 5.61
CA ILE A 81 5.52 4.70 5.31
C ILE A 81 4.88 4.18 6.61
N THR A 82 5.70 3.85 7.62
CA THR A 82 5.20 3.40 8.93
C THR A 82 4.28 4.44 9.55
N ARG A 83 4.69 5.71 9.55
CA ARG A 83 3.90 6.82 10.08
C ARG A 83 2.56 6.96 9.35
N ASP A 84 2.55 6.91 8.01
CA ASP A 84 1.32 7.03 7.23
C ASP A 84 0.32 5.92 7.57
N MET A 85 0.80 4.67 7.66
CA MET A 85 -0.03 3.53 8.05
C MET A 85 -0.59 3.69 9.47
N THR A 86 0.25 4.08 10.44
CA THR A 86 -0.18 4.28 11.82
C THR A 86 -1.19 5.42 11.95
N MET A 87 -0.96 6.54 11.26
CA MET A 87 -1.90 7.67 11.23
C MET A 87 -3.25 7.26 10.64
N TYR A 88 -3.22 6.49 9.56
CA TYR A 88 -4.44 5.98 8.93
C TYR A 88 -5.22 5.03 9.85
N VAL A 89 -4.51 4.09 10.50
CA VAL A 89 -5.14 3.18 11.48
C VAL A 89 -5.80 3.98 12.59
N ALA A 90 -5.11 4.99 13.14
CA ALA A 90 -5.66 5.85 14.19
C ALA A 90 -6.90 6.64 13.73
N SER A 91 -6.91 7.14 12.48
CA SER A 91 -8.09 7.83 11.94
C SER A 91 -9.24 6.90 11.59
N ALA A 92 -8.97 5.66 11.21
CA ALA A 92 -9.98 4.67 10.82
C ALA A 92 -10.66 4.01 12.02
N LEU A 93 -9.94 3.80 13.13
CA LEU A 93 -10.42 3.09 14.31
C LEU A 93 -11.77 3.59 14.88
N PRO A 94 -12.01 4.91 15.00
CA PRO A 94 -13.29 5.44 15.47
C PRO A 94 -14.49 5.12 14.59
N HIS A 95 -14.27 4.73 13.32
CA HIS A 95 -15.33 4.38 12.38
C HIS A 95 -15.75 2.91 12.45
N LEU A 96 -15.02 2.09 13.21
CA LEU A 96 -15.31 0.66 13.35
C LEU A 96 -16.34 0.44 14.47
N PRO A 97 -17.49 -0.21 14.19
CA PRO A 97 -18.51 -0.46 15.20
C PRO A 97 -18.00 -1.42 16.29
N ASP A 98 -18.57 -1.34 17.50
CA ASP A 98 -18.19 -2.25 18.59
C ASP A 98 -18.58 -3.71 18.30
N THR A 99 -19.64 -3.90 17.51
CA THR A 99 -20.19 -5.21 17.16
C THR A 99 -20.68 -5.23 15.72
N VAL A 100 -20.79 -6.41 15.14
CA VAL A 100 -21.36 -6.63 13.80
C VAL A 100 -22.44 -7.69 13.84
N GLU A 101 -23.45 -7.54 12.98
CA GLU A 101 -24.42 -8.60 12.70
C GLU A 101 -23.78 -9.63 11.76
N ALA A 102 -23.01 -10.56 12.34
CA ALA A 102 -22.43 -11.69 11.65
C ALA A 102 -22.60 -12.97 12.48
N ASP A 103 -22.53 -14.12 11.83
CA ASP A 103 -22.67 -15.43 12.47
C ASP A 103 -21.30 -16.08 12.78
N GLY A 104 -21.34 -17.03 13.72
CA GLY A 104 -20.27 -17.95 14.04
C GLY A 104 -18.87 -17.34 14.13
N PHE A 105 -17.97 -17.84 13.28
CA PHE A 105 -16.55 -17.50 13.27
C PHE A 105 -16.29 -16.04 12.91
N ARG A 106 -17.05 -15.46 11.96
CA ARG A 106 -16.81 -14.09 11.48
C ARG A 106 -17.03 -13.06 12.57
N ARG A 107 -18.08 -13.23 13.39
CA ARG A 107 -18.32 -12.36 14.55
C ARG A 107 -17.20 -12.43 15.57
N LEU A 108 -16.73 -13.64 15.88
CA LEU A 108 -15.64 -13.85 16.85
C LEU A 108 -14.32 -13.24 16.35
N SER A 109 -13.99 -13.46 15.07
CA SER A 109 -12.81 -12.84 14.44
C SER A 109 -12.89 -11.32 14.47
N TYR A 110 -14.04 -10.74 14.12
CA TYR A 110 -14.25 -9.29 14.18
C TYR A 110 -13.94 -8.73 15.57
N LEU A 111 -14.58 -9.28 16.61
CA LEU A 111 -14.43 -8.80 17.99
C LEU A 111 -12.97 -8.89 18.46
N SER A 112 -12.31 -10.03 18.19
CA SER A 112 -10.92 -10.24 18.57
C SER A 112 -9.96 -9.28 17.85
N ILE A 113 -10.19 -8.99 16.57
CA ILE A 113 -9.36 -8.05 15.82
C ILE A 113 -9.58 -6.61 16.32
N VAL A 114 -10.83 -6.19 16.52
CA VAL A 114 -11.15 -4.85 17.04
C VAL A 114 -10.57 -4.63 18.45
N GLU A 115 -10.68 -5.63 19.32
CA GLU A 115 -10.07 -5.59 20.66
C GLU A 115 -8.55 -5.38 20.57
N ARG A 116 -7.87 -6.17 19.73
CA ARG A 116 -6.41 -6.03 19.49
C ARG A 116 -6.05 -4.67 18.91
N LEU A 117 -6.85 -4.14 17.98
CA LEU A 117 -6.60 -2.83 17.38
C LEU A 117 -6.76 -1.69 18.40
N ARG A 118 -7.66 -1.83 19.39
CA ARG A 118 -7.88 -0.85 20.45
C ARG A 118 -6.91 -0.97 21.62
N ALA A 119 -6.29 -2.13 21.79
CA ALA A 119 -5.23 -2.32 22.78
C ALA A 119 -4.01 -1.41 22.48
N PRO A 120 -3.25 -1.01 23.51
CA PRO A 120 -2.01 -0.27 23.33
C PRO A 120 -1.08 -0.97 22.32
N ASP A 121 -0.54 -0.21 21.37
CA ASP A 121 0.38 -0.76 20.39
C ASP A 121 1.79 -0.88 21.00
N ASP A 122 2.20 -2.11 21.30
CA ASP A 122 3.50 -2.49 21.83
C ASP A 122 4.50 -2.88 20.73
N ALA A 123 4.16 -2.70 19.44
CA ALA A 123 5.04 -3.05 18.33
C ALA A 123 6.44 -2.44 18.46
N GLN A 124 6.53 -1.18 18.90
CA GLN A 124 7.82 -0.52 19.13
C GLN A 124 8.67 -1.25 20.16
N ALA A 125 8.09 -1.57 21.33
CA ALA A 125 8.80 -2.28 22.39
C ALA A 125 9.25 -3.68 21.93
N ARG A 126 8.40 -4.40 21.17
CA ARG A 126 8.76 -5.71 20.62
C ARG A 126 9.89 -5.60 19.59
N CYS A 127 9.78 -4.71 18.62
CA CYS A 127 10.78 -4.57 17.56
C CYS A 127 12.15 -4.14 18.10
N MET A 128 12.17 -3.22 19.08
CA MET A 128 13.41 -2.78 19.72
C MET A 128 14.07 -3.86 20.58
N SER A 129 13.29 -4.78 21.18
CA SER A 129 13.86 -5.87 22.00
C SER A 129 14.34 -7.06 21.17
N GLN A 130 13.77 -7.28 19.97
CA GLN A 130 14.11 -8.41 19.10
C GLN A 130 15.24 -8.11 18.12
N HIS A 131 15.45 -6.84 17.76
CA HIS A 131 16.41 -6.44 16.73
C HIS A 131 17.38 -5.39 17.26
N SER A 132 18.69 -5.59 17.01
CA SER A 132 19.74 -4.66 17.45
C SER A 132 20.13 -3.62 16.39
N LYS A 133 19.81 -3.88 15.12
CA LYS A 133 20.13 -2.98 14.00
C LYS A 133 18.94 -2.07 13.69
N ALA A 134 19.21 -0.78 13.48
CA ALA A 134 18.18 0.20 13.14
C ALA A 134 17.37 -0.20 11.89
N PHE A 135 18.03 -0.75 10.88
CA PHE A 135 17.35 -1.23 9.67
C PHE A 135 16.35 -2.35 9.95
N ASP A 136 16.76 -3.37 10.70
CA ASP A 136 15.89 -4.50 11.07
C ASP A 136 14.72 -4.03 11.95
N GLN A 137 14.96 -3.07 12.85
CA GLN A 137 13.92 -2.42 13.65
C GLN A 137 12.90 -1.68 12.77
N SER A 138 13.36 -0.89 11.79
CA SER A 138 12.49 -0.16 10.85
C SER A 138 11.64 -1.11 10.00
N ILE A 139 12.21 -2.23 9.54
CA ILE A 139 11.44 -3.27 8.84
C ILE A 139 10.37 -3.85 9.75
N CYS A 140 10.74 -4.24 10.98
CA CYS A 140 9.81 -4.81 11.95
C CYS A 140 8.63 -3.85 12.24
N LEU A 141 8.93 -2.57 12.46
CA LEU A 141 7.91 -1.53 12.67
C LEU A 141 7.00 -1.36 11.44
N SER A 142 7.55 -1.34 10.24
CA SER A 142 6.80 -1.23 8.99
C SER A 142 5.85 -2.42 8.80
N VAL A 143 6.33 -3.65 9.06
CA VAL A 143 5.53 -4.87 8.97
C VAL A 143 4.43 -4.89 10.03
N ALA A 144 4.72 -4.48 11.26
CA ALA A 144 3.73 -4.42 12.34
C ALA A 144 2.62 -3.39 12.03
N ALA A 145 2.99 -2.19 11.58
CA ALA A 145 2.05 -1.17 11.16
C ALA A 145 1.20 -1.62 9.96
N PHE A 146 1.80 -2.31 8.99
CA PHE A 146 1.08 -2.91 7.87
C PHE A 146 0.08 -3.98 8.33
N GLY A 147 0.46 -4.84 9.27
CA GLY A 147 -0.46 -5.82 9.87
C GLY A 147 -1.70 -5.17 10.47
N ARG A 148 -1.52 -4.08 11.23
CA ARG A 148 -2.62 -3.29 11.80
C ARG A 148 -3.48 -2.62 10.73
N LEU A 149 -2.87 -2.10 9.66
CA LEU A 149 -3.59 -1.55 8.51
C LEU A 149 -4.49 -2.61 7.86
N ILE A 150 -3.96 -3.81 7.63
CA ILE A 150 -4.72 -4.92 7.06
C ILE A 150 -5.85 -5.37 7.98
N ASP A 151 -5.60 -5.44 9.29
CA ASP A 151 -6.64 -5.74 10.27
C ASP A 151 -7.81 -4.75 10.17
N VAL A 152 -7.53 -3.44 10.08
CA VAL A 152 -8.54 -2.38 9.89
C VAL A 152 -9.39 -2.62 8.63
N PHE A 153 -8.78 -2.87 7.48
CA PHE A 153 -9.53 -3.16 6.24
C PHE A 153 -10.31 -4.48 6.33
N THR A 154 -9.77 -5.50 7.01
CA THR A 154 -10.47 -6.78 7.23
C THR A 154 -11.76 -6.56 8.01
N VAL A 155 -11.69 -5.89 9.16
CA VAL A 155 -12.87 -5.68 10.00
C VAL A 155 -13.84 -4.69 9.36
N ALA A 156 -13.36 -3.72 8.59
CA ALA A 156 -14.23 -2.84 7.80
C ALA A 156 -15.07 -3.62 6.78
N ARG A 157 -14.46 -4.60 6.09
CA ARG A 157 -15.17 -5.52 5.18
C ARG A 157 -16.21 -6.36 5.92
N TYR A 158 -15.89 -6.87 7.11
CA TYR A 158 -16.85 -7.64 7.92
C TYR A 158 -18.03 -6.80 8.42
N ALA A 159 -17.77 -5.54 8.76
CA ALA A 159 -18.80 -4.60 9.21
C ALA A 159 -19.53 -3.89 8.06
N ASN A 160 -19.08 -4.06 6.81
CA ASN A 160 -19.57 -3.34 5.65
C ASN A 160 -19.55 -1.81 5.85
N VAL A 161 -18.45 -1.28 6.39
CA VAL A 161 -18.27 0.16 6.65
C VAL A 161 -17.25 0.77 5.70
N THR A 162 -17.55 1.99 5.24
CA THR A 162 -16.60 2.80 4.46
C THR A 162 -15.62 3.49 5.40
N LEU A 163 -14.32 3.32 5.13
CA LEU A 163 -13.25 3.99 5.85
C LEU A 163 -12.93 5.37 5.22
N PRO A 164 -12.46 6.36 6.00
CA PRO A 164 -12.04 7.66 5.49
C PRO A 164 -10.83 7.53 4.57
#